data_AF-A0A973CZJ5-F1
#
_entry.id   AF-A0A973CZJ5-F1
#
_cell.length_a   1.000
_cell.length_b   1.000
_cell.length_c   1.000
_cell.angle_alpha   90.00
_cell.angle_beta   90.00
_cell.angle_gamma   90.00
#
_symmetry.space_group_name_H-M   'P 1'
#
loop_
_entity.id
_entity.type
_entity.pdbx_description
1 polymer ?
#
loop_
_entity_poly.entity_id
_entity_poly.type
_entity_poly.pdbx_seq_one_letter_code
_entity_poly.pdbx_strand_id
1 'polypeptide(L)'
;MSGSNPLLDEIEVLSAEIHSLLRQGVKELSERRIEQRQKKIELLFIHPKRITEQDQQRLIALLDQDEIIKQQLEKEQQEYHNRNRKRSKLKLYRQNS
;
A
#
# COMPACT_ATOMS: atom_id res chain seq x y z
N MET A 1 12.82 -17.66 -22.50
CA MET A 1 12.62 -16.42 -21.71
C MET A 1 11.53 -15.58 -22.37
N SER A 2 10.34 -16.16 -22.60
CA SER A 2 9.26 -15.55 -23.38
C SER A 2 7.97 -15.74 -22.59
N GLY A 3 7.62 -14.78 -21.73
CA GLY A 3 6.41 -14.92 -20.90
C GLY A 3 6.19 -13.92 -19.78
N SER A 4 7.04 -12.89 -19.59
CA SER A 4 6.69 -11.83 -18.63
C SER A 4 5.91 -10.72 -19.33
N ASN A 5 4.86 -10.24 -18.67
CA ASN A 5 4.10 -9.09 -19.10
C ASN A 5 4.81 -7.83 -18.57
N PRO A 6 5.44 -7.00 -19.43
CA PRO A 6 6.26 -5.88 -18.97
C PRO A 6 5.47 -4.85 -18.16
N LEU A 7 4.18 -4.66 -18.47
CA LEU A 7 3.32 -3.77 -17.69
C LEU A 7 3.09 -4.30 -16.28
N LEU A 8 2.95 -5.62 -16.14
CA LEU A 8 2.76 -6.25 -14.84
C LEU A 8 4.05 -6.20 -14.00
N ASP A 9 5.20 -6.40 -14.64
CA ASP A 9 6.50 -6.26 -13.98
C ASP A 9 6.70 -4.83 -13.45
N GLU A 10 6.32 -3.81 -14.23
CA GLU A 10 6.33 -2.41 -13.77
C GLU A 10 5.35 -2.14 -12.62
N ILE A 11 4.16 -2.75 -12.66
CA ILE A 11 3.16 -2.64 -11.58
C ILE A 11 3.69 -3.24 -10.27
N GLU A 12 4.37 -4.39 -10.34
CA GLU A 12 4.98 -5.03 -9.17
C GLU A 12 6.10 -4.17 -8.57
N VAL A 13 6.97 -3.60 -9.41
CA VAL A 13 8.02 -2.66 -8.96
C VAL A 13 7.40 -1.45 -8.27
N LEU A 14 6.38 -0.83 -8.88
CA LEU A 14 5.67 0.30 -8.28
C LEU A 14 5.01 -0.09 -6.96
N SER A 15 4.48 -1.31 -6.86
CA SER A 15 3.84 -1.79 -5.63
C SER A 15 4.86 -1.95 -4.50
N ALA A 16 6.02 -2.53 -4.78
CA ALA A 16 7.12 -2.61 -3.82
C ALA A 16 7.62 -1.22 -3.37
N GLU A 17 7.71 -0.26 -4.29
CA GLU A 17 8.05 1.13 -3.95
C GLU A 17 7.00 1.77 -3.03
N ILE A 18 5.71 1.63 -3.35
CA ILE A 18 4.60 2.14 -2.54
C ILE A 18 4.66 1.55 -1.13
N HIS A 19 4.83 0.23 -1.02
CA HIS A 19 4.91 -0.46 0.27
C HIS A 19 6.08 0.05 1.12
N SER A 20 7.23 0.30 0.50
CA SER A 20 8.40 0.89 1.17
C SER A 20 8.12 2.31 1.66
N LEU A 21 7.53 3.16 0.81
CA LEU A 21 7.19 4.55 1.16
C LEU A 21 6.16 4.62 2.29
N LEU A 22 5.14 3.76 2.27
CA LEU A 22 4.12 3.68 3.31
C LEU A 22 4.73 3.28 4.66
N ARG A 23 5.63 2.28 4.68
CA ARG A 23 6.36 1.88 5.91
C ARG A 23 7.25 2.99 6.47
N GLN A 24 7.77 3.86 5.60
CA GLN A 24 8.58 5.01 5.99
C GLN A 24 7.71 6.23 6.42
N GLY A 25 6.39 6.16 6.23
CA GLY A 25 5.47 7.26 6.52
C GLY A 25 5.53 8.42 5.51
N VAL A 26 6.05 8.19 4.29
CA VAL A 26 6.24 9.23 3.27
C VAL A 26 4.99 9.37 2.41
N LYS A 27 4.06 10.23 2.83
CA LYS A 27 2.73 10.37 2.21
C LYS A 27 2.75 10.89 0.78
N GLU A 28 3.33 12.07 0.52
CA GLU A 28 3.23 12.73 -0.80
C GLU A 28 3.85 11.90 -1.94
N LEU A 29 5.01 11.27 -1.70
CA LEU A 29 5.61 10.40 -2.71
C LEU A 29 4.81 9.12 -2.89
N SER A 30 4.24 8.54 -1.82
CA SER A 30 3.40 7.34 -1.94
C SER A 30 2.15 7.60 -2.78
N GLU A 31 1.50 8.75 -2.63
CA GLU A 31 0.32 9.14 -3.42
C GLU A 31 0.66 9.24 -4.91
N ARG A 32 1.77 9.89 -5.25
CA ARG A 32 2.24 9.99 -6.65
C ARG A 32 2.54 8.61 -7.24
N ARG A 33 3.13 7.69 -6.48
CA ARG A 33 3.41 6.33 -6.96
C ARG A 33 2.13 5.51 -7.13
N ILE A 34 1.15 5.67 -6.25
CA ILE A 34 -0.17 5.03 -6.38
C ILE A 34 -0.86 5.48 -7.67
N GLU A 35 -0.84 6.78 -7.99
CA GLU A 35 -1.39 7.28 -9.26
C GLU A 35 -0.68 6.69 -10.48
N GLN A 36 0.64 6.56 -10.43
CA GLN A 36 1.42 5.93 -11.50
C GLN A 36 1.04 4.46 -11.68
N ARG A 37 0.90 3.71 -10.57
CA ARG A 37 0.44 2.32 -10.60
C ARG A 37 -0.96 2.21 -11.20
N GLN A 38 -1.89 3.09 -10.80
CA GLN A 38 -3.27 3.10 -11.29
C GLN A 38 -3.34 3.28 -12.81
N LYS A 39 -2.59 4.24 -13.36
CA LYS A 39 -2.49 4.44 -14.81
C LYS A 39 -1.97 3.20 -15.53
N LYS A 40 -1.01 2.48 -14.96
CA LYS A 40 -0.46 1.24 -15.54
C LYS A 40 -1.45 0.09 -15.49
N ILE A 41 -2.20 -0.03 -14.39
CA ILE A 41 -3.30 -0.99 -14.27
C ILE A 41 -4.38 -0.71 -15.31
N GLU A 42 -4.78 0.55 -15.49
CA GLU A 42 -5.75 0.92 -16.53
C GLU A 42 -5.28 0.49 -17.93
N LEU A 43 -3.99 0.72 -18.25
CA LEU A 43 -3.39 0.27 -19.52
C LEU A 43 -3.43 -1.26 -19.67
N LEU A 44 -3.21 -2.01 -18.59
CA LEU A 44 -3.28 -3.47 -18.59
C LEU A 44 -4.68 -3.97 -19.00
N PHE A 45 -5.73 -3.28 -18.58
CA PHE A 45 -7.12 -3.64 -18.85
C PHE A 45 -7.69 -3.12 -20.18
N ILE A 46 -6.93 -2.36 -20.97
CA ILE A 46 -7.34 -1.97 -22.35
C ILE A 46 -7.51 -3.21 -23.25
N HIS A 47 -6.66 -4.23 -23.04
CA HIS A 47 -6.69 -5.47 -23.81
C HIS A 47 -6.70 -6.70 -22.88
N PRO A 48 -7.83 -6.97 -22.20
CA PRO A 48 -7.91 -8.00 -21.16
C PRO A 48 -7.64 -9.41 -21.71
N LYS A 49 -7.88 -9.63 -23.01
CA LYS A 49 -7.60 -10.91 -23.70
C LYS A 49 -6.10 -11.27 -23.74
N ARG A 50 -5.20 -10.32 -23.41
CA ARG A 50 -3.74 -10.54 -23.35
C ARG A 50 -3.24 -10.92 -21.96
N ILE A 51 -4.12 -10.89 -20.94
CA ILE A 51 -3.79 -11.26 -19.57
C ILE A 51 -3.91 -12.77 -19.45
N THR A 52 -2.81 -13.43 -19.14
CA THR A 52 -2.77 -14.88 -18.92
C THR A 52 -3.30 -15.24 -17.53
N GLU A 53 -3.63 -16.52 -17.30
CA GLU A 53 -4.00 -16.99 -15.95
C GLU A 53 -2.87 -16.75 -14.93
N GLN A 54 -1.61 -16.85 -15.37
CA GLN A 54 -0.45 -16.55 -14.53
C GLN A 54 -0.41 -15.06 -14.14
N ASP A 55 -0.70 -14.16 -15.08
CA ASP A 55 -0.79 -12.72 -14.79
C ASP A 55 -1.94 -12.42 -13.82
N GLN A 56 -3.06 -13.13 -13.92
CA GLN A 56 -4.18 -13.01 -12.96
C GLN A 56 -3.76 -13.44 -11.56
N GLN A 57 -3.05 -14.56 -11.42
CA GLN A 57 -2.53 -15.00 -10.12
C GLN A 57 -1.58 -13.97 -9.50
N ARG A 58 -0.72 -13.35 -10.30
CA ARG A 58 0.18 -12.27 -9.86
C ARG A 58 -0.61 -11.04 -9.38
N LEU A 59 -1.64 -10.63 -10.13
CA LEU A 59 -2.52 -9.53 -9.73
C LEU A 59 -3.25 -9.82 -8.41
N ILE A 60 -3.75 -11.04 -8.22
CA ILE A 60 -4.39 -11.46 -6.97
C ILE A 60 -3.39 -11.38 -5.81
N ALA A 61 -2.17 -11.90 -5.99
CA ALA A 61 -1.14 -11.83 -4.97
C ALA A 61 -0.78 -10.38 -4.58
N LEU A 62 -0.79 -9.44 -5.53
CA LEU A 62 -0.60 -8.02 -5.24
C LEU A 62 -1.75 -7.44 -4.39
N LEU A 63 -3.00 -7.82 -4.66
CA LEU A 63 -4.15 -7.39 -3.85
C LEU A 63 -4.07 -7.92 -2.42
N ASP A 64 -3.66 -9.17 -2.24
CA ASP A 64 -3.47 -9.76 -0.92
C ASP A 64 -2.40 -9.01 -0.12
N GLN A 65 -1.30 -8.64 -0.77
CA GLN A 65 -0.24 -7.84 -0.14
C GLN A 65 -0.70 -6.44 0.24
N ASP A 66 -1.47 -5.78 -0.63
CA ASP A 66 -2.05 -4.46 -0.36
C ASP A 66 -2.98 -4.50 0.87
N GLU A 67 -3.80 -5.54 1.01
CA GLU A 67 -4.71 -5.68 2.16
C GLU A 67 -3.95 -5.92 3.48
N ILE A 68 -2.87 -6.71 3.45
CA ILE A 68 -1.99 -6.90 4.62
C ILE A 68 -1.41 -5.56 5.08
N ILE A 69 -0.92 -4.74 4.14
CA ILE A 69 -0.32 -3.45 4.47
C ILE A 69 -1.35 -2.47 5.01
N LYS A 70 -2.55 -2.44 4.41
CA LYS A 70 -3.66 -1.64 4.92
C LYS A 70 -3.99 -1.99 6.38
N GLN A 71 -4.14 -3.28 6.69
CA GLN A 71 -4.38 -3.74 8.07
C GLN A 71 -3.26 -3.33 9.03
N GLN A 72 -2.00 -3.41 8.58
CA GLN A 72 -0.85 -2.98 9.38
C GLN A 72 -0.92 -1.48 9.69
N LEU A 73 -1.17 -0.64 8.68
CA LEU A 73 -1.26 0.82 8.84
C LEU A 73 -2.41 1.23 9.75
N GLU A 74 -3.58 0.59 9.62
CA GLU A 74 -4.73 0.83 10.51
C GLU A 74 -4.40 0.53 11.97
N LYS A 75 -3.70 -0.59 12.21
CA LYS A 75 -3.24 -0.96 13.56
C LYS A 75 -2.24 0.05 14.11
N GLU A 76 -1.25 0.47 13.32
CA GLU A 76 -0.27 1.49 13.71
C GLU A 76 -0.94 2.82 14.06
N GLN A 77 -1.94 3.23 13.27
CA GLN A 77 -2.72 4.44 13.54
C GLN A 77 -3.53 4.31 14.84
N GLN A 78 -4.17 3.16 15.09
CA GLN A 78 -4.91 2.90 16.32
C GLN A 78 -3.99 2.94 17.56
N GLU A 79 -2.80 2.35 17.47
CA GLU A 79 -1.79 2.40 18.53
C GLU A 79 -1.34 3.83 18.82
N TYR A 80 -1.08 4.62 17.78
CA TYR A 80 -0.72 6.02 17.90
C TYR A 80 -1.80 6.83 18.64
N HIS A 81 -3.07 6.66 18.24
CA HIS A 81 -4.20 7.29 18.92
C HIS A 81 -4.32 6.87 20.39
N ASN A 82 -4.12 5.58 20.68
CA ASN A 82 -4.16 5.06 22.05
C ASN A 82 -3.04 5.64 22.92
N ARG A 83 -1.81 5.74 22.40
CA ARG A 83 -0.68 6.37 23.09
C ARG A 83 -0.97 7.84 23.39
N ASN A 84 -1.52 8.58 22.44
CA ASN A 84 -1.88 9.99 22.63
C ASN A 84 -2.98 10.18 23.68
N ARG A 85 -4.04 9.35 23.66
CA ARG A 85 -5.08 9.36 24.70
C ARG A 85 -4.50 9.12 26.10
N LYS A 86 -3.59 8.15 26.25
CA LYS A 86 -2.91 7.86 27.52
C LYS A 86 -2.07 9.04 28.00
N ARG A 87 -1.29 9.67 27.10
CA ARG A 87 -0.49 10.89 27.42
C ARG A 87 -1.37 12.05 27.86
N SER A 88 -2.49 12.30 27.18
CA SER A 88 -3.43 13.36 27.57
C SER A 88 -4.03 13.12 28.96
N LYS A 89 -4.43 11.89 29.27
CA LYS A 89 -4.91 11.54 30.62
C LYS A 89 -3.84 11.77 31.70
N LEU A 90 -2.59 11.36 31.44
CA LEU A 90 -1.47 11.58 32.39
C LEU A 90 -1.18 13.07 32.64
N LYS A 91 -1.29 13.93 31.62
CA LYS A 91 -1.14 15.39 31.78
C LYS A 91 -2.21 15.97 32.71
N LEU A 92 -3.47 15.55 32.56
CA LEU A 92 -4.58 15.96 33.43
C LEU A 92 -4.34 15.55 34.89
N TYR A 93 -3.88 14.31 35.11
CA TYR A 93 -3.55 13.86 36.47
C TYR A 93 -2.42 14.68 37.11
N ARG A 94 -1.38 15.06 36.34
CA ARG A 94 -0.29 15.91 36.84
C ARG A 94 -0.66 17.38 37.05
N GLN A 95 -1.71 17.88 36.41
CA GLN A 95 -2.19 19.26 36.64
C GLN A 95 -3.12 19.37 37.84
N ASN A 96 -3.71 18.24 38.27
CA ASN A 96 -4.63 18.16 39.41
C ASN A 96 -3.98 17.58 40.69
N SER A 97 -2.65 17.44 40.71
CA SER A 97 -1.82 17.22 41.92
C SER A 97 -0.90 18.41 42.11
#